data_AF-A0AAW2LYN1-F1
#
_entry.id   AF-A0AAW2LYN1-F1
#
_cell.length_a   1.000
_cell.length_b   1.000
_cell.length_c   1.000
_cell.angle_alpha   90.00
_cell.angle_beta   90.00
_cell.angle_gamma   90.00
#
_symmetry.space_group_name_H-M   'P 1'
#
loop_
_entity.id
_entity.type
_entity.pdbx_description
1 polymer ?
#
loop_
_entity_poly.entity_id
_entity_poly.type
_entity_poly.pdbx_seq_one_letter_code
_entity_poly.pdbx_strand_id
1 'polypeptide(L)'
;MASALTKWLVDPNHNPLAALHMKTLSKRLRIIQALNRLPREIVDARNQRLKRAMDLSMKHEYLPEDLQAMQTPFRSYLQEMLALVKRENAEREALGALPLYQRTIP
;
A
#
# COMPACT_ATOMS: atom_id res chain seq x y z
N MET A 1 -7.56 14.65 29.54
CA MET A 1 -7.29 15.82 28.67
C MET A 1 -5.89 15.64 28.09
N ALA A 2 -5.76 15.39 26.78
CA ALA A 2 -4.44 15.31 26.16
C ALA A 2 -3.74 16.68 26.30
N SER A 3 -2.45 16.68 26.63
CA SER A 3 -1.65 17.90 26.72
C SER A 3 -1.57 18.63 25.37
N ALA A 4 -1.32 19.94 25.37
CA ALA A 4 -1.17 20.71 24.13
C ALA A 4 -0.09 20.11 23.19
N LEU A 5 0.97 19.54 23.78
CA LEU A 5 2.03 18.84 23.05
C LEU A 5 1.53 17.55 22.38
N THR A 6 0.70 16.76 23.06
CA THR A 6 0.15 15.52 22.47
C THR A 6 -0.84 15.82 21.35
N LYS A 7 -1.65 16.88 21.50
CA LYS A 7 -2.54 17.34 20.44
C LYS A 7 -1.76 17.80 19.20
N TRP A 8 -0.72 18.61 19.39
CA TRP A 8 0.16 19.03 18.30
C TRP A 8 0.88 17.85 17.62
N LEU A 9 1.33 16.85 18.38
CA LEU A 9 2.02 15.68 17.84
C LEU A 9 1.13 14.87 16.87
N VAL A 10 -0.16 14.72 17.21
CA VAL A 10 -1.12 13.87 16.48
C VAL A 10 -1.81 14.62 15.34
N ASP A 11 -1.99 15.94 15.46
CA ASP A 11 -2.76 16.73 14.50
C ASP A 11 -2.03 16.89 13.15
N PRO A 12 -2.57 16.33 12.04
CA PRO A 12 -1.92 16.39 10.71
C PRO A 12 -1.93 17.79 10.09
N ASN A 13 -2.77 18.71 10.57
CA ASN A 13 -2.81 20.09 10.10
C ASN A 13 -1.66 20.93 10.68
N HIS A 14 -1.17 20.57 11.86
CA HIS A 14 -0.11 21.29 12.55
C HIS A 14 1.25 20.61 12.41
N ASN A 15 1.27 19.27 12.32
CA ASN A 15 2.50 18.49 12.18
C ASN A 15 2.59 17.80 10.80
N PRO A 16 3.60 18.14 9.97
CA PRO A 16 3.78 17.53 8.66
C PRO A 16 4.09 16.02 8.74
N LEU A 17 4.76 15.55 9.80
CA LEU A 17 5.04 14.13 10.00
C LEU A 17 3.75 13.34 10.24
N ALA A 18 2.82 13.91 11.01
CA ALA A 18 1.50 13.31 11.21
C ALA A 18 0.71 13.24 9.89
N ALA A 19 0.79 14.27 9.04
CA ALA A 19 0.17 14.27 7.72
C ALA A 19 0.76 13.19 6.80
N LEU A 20 2.08 13.07 6.76
CA LEU A 20 2.78 12.03 5.99
C LEU A 20 2.36 10.64 6.47
N HIS A 21 2.32 10.43 7.78
CA HIS A 21 1.87 9.18 8.39
C HIS A 21 0.43 8.82 7.96
N MET A 22 -0.52 9.77 8.02
CA MET A 22 -1.89 9.51 7.56
C MET A 22 -1.95 9.18 6.06
N LYS A 23 -1.14 9.85 5.23
CA LYS A 23 -1.06 9.58 3.79
C LYS A 23 -0.49 8.19 3.50
N THR A 24 0.57 7.77 4.19
CA THR A 24 1.18 6.44 3.99
C THR A 24 0.22 5.34 4.43
N LEU A 25 -0.48 5.53 5.54
CA LEU A 25 -1.45 4.57 6.08
C LEU A 25 -2.67 4.41 5.17
N SER A 26 -3.26 5.51 4.70
CA SER A 26 -4.39 5.44 3.76
C SER A 26 -3.97 4.77 2.44
N LYS A 27 -2.77 5.07 1.93
CA LYS A 27 -2.18 4.39 0.77
C LYS A 27 -2.03 2.89 1.00
N ARG A 28 -1.50 2.46 2.15
CA ARG A 28 -1.34 1.05 2.51
C ARG A 28 -2.67 0.31 2.53
N LEU A 29 -3.70 0.88 3.16
CA LEU A 29 -5.02 0.25 3.25
C LEU A 29 -5.68 0.06 1.88
N ARG A 30 -5.56 1.05 0.97
CA ARG A 30 -6.05 0.94 -0.41
C ARG A 30 -5.34 -0.17 -1.19
N ILE A 31 -4.03 -0.33 -0.99
CA ILE A 31 -3.24 -1.40 -1.61
C ILE A 31 -3.68 -2.77 -1.09
N ILE A 32 -3.87 -2.93 0.23
CA ILE A 32 -4.33 -4.19 0.82
C ILE A 32 -5.70 -4.58 0.28
N GLN A 33 -6.63 -3.63 0.21
CA GLN A 33 -7.96 -3.88 -0.37
C GLN A 33 -7.87 -4.32 -1.83
N ALA A 34 -7.05 -3.63 -2.64
CA ALA A 34 -6.87 -3.99 -4.03
C ALA A 34 -6.23 -5.39 -4.20
N LEU A 35 -5.26 -5.75 -3.36
CA LEU A 35 -4.65 -7.08 -3.40
C LEU A 35 -5.63 -8.20 -3.01
N ASN A 36 -6.50 -7.96 -2.02
CA ASN A 36 -7.48 -8.95 -1.58
C ASN A 36 -8.57 -9.24 -2.62
N ARG A 37 -8.74 -8.37 -3.62
CA ARG A 37 -9.72 -8.54 -4.72
C ARG A 37 -9.11 -9.20 -5.96
N LEU A 38 -7.79 -9.30 -6.05
CA LEU A 38 -7.13 -9.88 -7.20
C LEU A 38 -7.22 -11.42 -7.17
N PRO A 39 -7.16 -12.06 -8.35
CA PRO A 39 -7.02 -13.52 -8.44
C PRO A 39 -5.82 -14.02 -7.65
N ARG A 40 -6.00 -15.19 -7.03
CA ARG A 40 -5.00 -15.77 -6.12
C ARG A 40 -3.68 -16.06 -6.84
N GLU A 41 -3.75 -16.48 -8.10
CA GLU A 41 -2.58 -16.81 -8.92
C GLU A 41 -1.64 -15.61 -9.08
N ILE A 42 -2.21 -14.40 -9.25
CA ILE A 42 -1.46 -13.16 -9.39
C ILE A 42 -0.77 -12.80 -8.07
N VAL A 43 -1.48 -12.96 -6.95
CA VAL A 43 -0.97 -12.70 -5.60
C VAL A 43 0.14 -13.68 -5.24
N ASP A 44 -0.03 -14.96 -5.55
CA ASP A 44 0.97 -15.99 -5.29
C ASP A 44 2.22 -15.76 -6.15
N ALA A 45 2.08 -15.43 -7.44
CA ALA A 45 3.19 -15.06 -8.31
C ALA A 45 3.92 -13.78 -7.84
N ARG A 46 3.20 -12.81 -7.26
CA ARG A 46 3.81 -11.65 -6.59
C ARG A 46 4.63 -12.09 -5.38
N ASN A 47 4.07 -12.93 -4.51
CA ASN A 47 4.74 -13.38 -3.29
C ASN A 47 6.01 -14.18 -3.60
N GLN A 48 5.99 -15.02 -4.64
CA GLN A 48 7.17 -15.73 -5.12
C GLN A 48 8.28 -14.78 -5.59
N ARG A 49 7.94 -13.75 -6.39
CA ARG A 49 8.90 -12.74 -6.85
C ARG A 49 9.52 -11.96 -5.68
N LEU A 50 8.72 -11.59 -4.69
CA LEU A 50 9.21 -10.90 -3.49
C LEU A 50 10.12 -11.79 -2.63
N LYS A 51 9.75 -13.07 -2.45
CA LYS A 51 10.58 -14.04 -1.72
C LYS A 51 11.92 -14.26 -2.42
N ARG A 52 11.92 -14.38 -3.75
CA ARG A 52 13.15 -14.48 -4.55
C ARG A 52 14.01 -13.23 -4.41
N ALA A 53 13.43 -12.04 -4.48
CA ALA A 53 14.17 -10.79 -4.30
C ALA A 53 14.79 -10.70 -2.90
N MET A 54 14.08 -11.15 -1.87
CA MET A 54 14.57 -11.18 -0.49
C MET A 54 15.71 -12.20 -0.32
N ASP A 55 15.60 -13.38 -0.93
CA ASP A 55 16.66 -14.40 -0.92
C ASP A 55 17.95 -13.90 -1.59
N LEU A 56 17.83 -13.31 -2.78
CA LEU A 56 18.96 -12.70 -3.50
C LEU A 56 19.58 -11.54 -2.71
N SER A 57 18.74 -10.69 -2.11
CA SER A 57 19.21 -9.59 -1.25
C SER A 57 19.99 -10.09 -0.04
N MET A 58 19.57 -11.20 0.56
CA MET A 58 20.26 -11.81 1.71
C MET A 58 21.61 -12.41 1.30
N LYS A 59 21.70 -12.95 0.07
CA LYS A 59 22.94 -13.50 -0.50
C LYS A 59 23.88 -12.44 -1.07
N HIS A 60 23.44 -11.18 -1.17
CA HIS A 60 24.13 -10.12 -1.89
C HIS A 60 24.43 -10.47 -3.35
N GLU A 61 23.52 -11.22 -3.97
CA GLU A 61 23.62 -11.65 -5.37
C GLU A 61 22.53 -11.02 -6.22
N TYR A 62 22.78 -10.90 -7.52
CA TYR A 62 21.80 -10.43 -8.50
C TYR A 62 21.14 -11.60 -9.22
N LEU A 63 20.01 -11.33 -9.87
CA LEU A 63 19.34 -12.32 -10.72
C LEU A 63 20.23 -12.62 -11.94
N PRO A 64 20.35 -13.88 -12.41
CA PRO A 64 21.10 -14.20 -13.63
C PRO A 64 20.62 -13.40 -14.85
N GLU A 65 21.52 -13.04 -15.75
CA GLU A 65 21.26 -12.16 -16.91
C GLU A 65 20.11 -12.68 -17.79
N ASP A 66 20.08 -13.99 -18.07
CA ASP A 66 19.02 -14.63 -18.85
C ASP A 66 17.62 -14.38 -18.26
N LEU A 67 17.52 -14.43 -16.92
CA LEU A 67 16.27 -14.20 -16.20
C LEU A 67 15.96 -12.71 -16.03
N GLN A 68 16.97 -11.83 -16.06
CA GLN A 68 16.78 -10.39 -16.09
C GLN A 68 16.15 -9.95 -17.42
N ALA A 69 16.66 -10.46 -18.54
CA ALA A 69 16.12 -10.19 -19.87
C ALA A 69 14.65 -10.62 -20.03
N MET A 70 14.24 -11.69 -19.34
CA MET A 70 12.84 -12.17 -19.32
C MET A 70 11.91 -11.35 -18.40
N GLN A 71 12.42 -10.46 -17.53
CA GLN A 71 11.57 -9.68 -16.64
C GLN A 71 10.74 -8.66 -17.41
N THR A 72 9.52 -8.40 -16.93
CA THR A 72 8.66 -7.33 -17.44
C THR A 72 8.30 -6.33 -16.32
N PRO A 73 9.23 -5.43 -15.92
CA PRO A 73 9.07 -4.61 -14.72
C PRO A 73 7.84 -3.68 -14.72
N PHE A 74 7.50 -3.12 -15.88
CA PHE A 74 6.43 -2.12 -16.01
C PHE A 74 5.04 -2.71 -16.32
N ARG A 75 4.92 -4.05 -16.40
CA ARG A 75 3.63 -4.71 -16.58
C ARG A 75 2.88 -4.74 -15.26
N SER A 76 2.07 -3.71 -15.02
CA SER A 76 1.31 -3.58 -13.78
C SER A 76 0.11 -4.54 -13.74
N TYR A 77 -0.12 -5.18 -12.60
CA TYR A 77 -1.30 -6.02 -12.34
C TYR A 77 -2.25 -5.39 -11.31
N LEU A 78 -1.88 -4.23 -10.75
CA LEU A 78 -2.56 -3.62 -9.60
C LEU A 78 -3.20 -2.26 -9.92
N GLN A 79 -2.77 -1.57 -10.98
CA GLN A 79 -3.21 -0.19 -11.28
C GLN A 79 -4.71 -0.08 -11.49
N GLU A 80 -5.31 -1.00 -12.26
CA GLU A 80 -6.74 -1.01 -12.55
C GLU A 80 -7.57 -1.21 -11.28
N MET A 81 -7.20 -2.20 -10.46
CA MET A 81 -7.88 -2.48 -9.20
C MET A 81 -7.73 -1.33 -8.20
N LEU A 82 -6.55 -0.68 -8.15
CA LEU A 82 -6.35 0.51 -7.33
C LEU A 82 -7.19 1.70 -7.79
N ALA A 83 -7.35 1.89 -9.11
CA ALA A 83 -8.18 2.96 -9.66
C ALA A 83 -9.65 2.73 -9.33
N LEU A 84 -10.12 1.48 -9.35
CA LEU A 84 -11.46 1.11 -8.92
C LEU A 84 -11.67 1.37 -7.42
N VAL A 85 -10.78 0.88 -6.55
CA VAL A 85 -10.88 1.13 -5.10
C VAL A 85 -10.84 2.62 -4.76
N LYS A 86 -10.05 3.43 -5.49
CA LYS A 86 -10.05 4.90 -5.30
C LYS A 86 -11.39 5.53 -5.68
N ARG A 87 -12.00 5.09 -6.78
CA ARG A 87 -13.32 5.59 -7.23
C ARG A 87 -14.41 5.28 -6.21
N GLU A 88 -14.49 4.03 -5.75
CA GLU A 88 -15.47 3.61 -4.73
C GLU A 88 -15.31 4.41 -3.42
N ASN A 89 -14.07 4.62 -2.96
CA ASN A 89 -13.83 5.39 -1.74
C ASN A 89 -14.23 6.87 -1.92
N ALA A 90 -13.96 7.46 -3.08
CA ALA A 90 -14.32 8.86 -3.37
C ALA A 90 -15.84 9.05 -3.47
N GLU A 91 -16.55 8.11 -4.11
CA GLU A 91 -18.00 8.10 -4.15
C GLU A 91 -18.59 8.01 -2.73
N ARG A 92 -18.07 7.09 -1.92
CA ARG A 92 -18.52 6.91 -0.54
C ARG A 92 -18.28 8.14 0.34
N GLU A 93 -17.13 8.80 0.16
CA GLU A 93 -16.80 10.06 0.84
C GLU A 93 -17.74 11.19 0.40
N ALA A 94 -18.06 11.28 -0.89
CA ALA A 94 -19.03 12.25 -1.42
C ALA A 94 -20.45 12.03 -0.88
N LEU A 95 -20.81 10.78 -0.59
CA LEU A 95 -22.07 10.41 0.07
C LEU A 95 -22.04 10.65 1.60
N GLY A 96 -20.92 11.08 2.17
CA GLY A 96 -20.77 11.34 3.60
C GLY A 96 -20.69 10.09 4.48
N ALA A 97 -20.44 8.91 3.89
CA ALA A 97 -20.38 7.67 4.63
C ALA A 97 -18.99 7.43 5.27
N LEU A 98 -18.98 6.75 6.43
CA LEU A 98 -17.75 6.42 7.17
C LEU A 98 -16.82 5.50 6.35
N PRO A 99 -15.49 5.54 6.54
CA PRO A 99 -14.57 4.67 5.82
C PRO A 99 -14.83 3.18 6.10
N LEU A 100 -14.68 2.31 5.09
CA LEU A 100 -14.87 0.86 5.25
C LEU A 100 -13.80 0.21 6.13
N TYR A 101 -12.57 0.71 6.06
CA TYR A 101 -11.44 0.18 6.81
C TYR A 101 -10.66 1.34 7.40
N GLN A 102 -10.41 1.26 8.69
CA GLN A 102 -9.57 2.19 9.42
C GLN A 102 -8.41 1.43 10.06
N ARG A 103 -7.24 2.05 10.13
CA ARG A 103 -6.14 1.47 10.90
C ARG A 103 -6.55 1.41 12.37
N THR A 104 -6.19 0.33 13.05
CA THR A 104 -6.15 0.32 14.51
C THR A 104 -4.96 1.16 14.97
N ILE A 105 -5.14 1.91 16.06
CA ILE A 105 -4.05 2.60 16.75
C ILE A 105 -3.43 1.57 17.70
N PRO A 106 -2.11 1.31 17.63
CA PRO A 106 -1.44 0.47 18.61
C PRO A 106 -1.45 1.10 20.01
#